data_AF-A0A8T3B921-F1
#
_entry.id   AF-A0A8T3B921-F1
#
_cell.length_a   1.000
_cell.length_b   1.000
_cell.length_c   1.000
_cell.angle_alpha   90.00
_cell.angle_beta   90.00
_cell.angle_gamma   90.00
#
_symmetry.space_group_name_H-M   'P 1'
#
loop_
_entity.id
_entity.type
_entity.pdbx_description
1 polymer ?
#
loop_
_entity_poly.entity_id
_entity_poly.type
_entity_poly.pdbx_seq_one_letter_code
_entity_poly.pdbx_strand_id
1 'polypeptide(L)'
;MNWDPWYFGKSLNDIFSSFKFDKNYVDSYTTSFGWALPTSTPNALREILAGMNFSEQPATALDGSNLPTFSTFYHSYFKHLDEVYWHPFLWHKRFSLRYSSYAWLALVGKLKTADHLRLRGIDVLAGCSFCDSGIECNSHLFFCM
;
A
#
# COMPACT_ATOMS: atom_id res chain seq x y z
N MET A 1 -2.14 18.48 8.91
CA MET A 1 -3.22 19.13 8.13
C MET A 1 -4.06 17.99 7.58
N ASN A 2 -5.26 17.77 8.11
CA ASN A 2 -6.11 16.67 7.62
C ASN A 2 -6.60 17.03 6.23
N TRP A 3 -6.28 16.18 5.25
CA TRP A 3 -6.83 16.31 3.91
C TRP A 3 -8.34 16.08 3.99
N ASP A 4 -9.13 17.11 3.69
CA ASP A 4 -10.59 17.01 3.57
C ASP A 4 -10.95 16.94 2.08
N PRO A 5 -11.36 15.77 1.57
CA PRO A 5 -11.83 15.65 0.19
C PRO A 5 -13.21 16.29 -0.03
N TRP A 6 -13.85 16.78 1.03
CA TRP A 6 -15.18 17.39 1.04
C TRP A 6 -15.12 18.86 1.46
N TYR A 7 -16.21 19.60 1.27
CA TYR A 7 -16.29 20.97 1.77
C TYR A 7 -16.72 20.93 3.24
N PHE A 8 -15.78 21.08 4.17
CA PHE A 8 -16.03 20.99 5.62
C PHE A 8 -16.73 19.68 6.02
N GLY A 9 -16.30 18.56 5.44
CA GLY A 9 -16.88 17.24 5.70
C GLY A 9 -18.29 17.01 5.13
N LYS A 10 -18.81 17.91 4.29
CA LYS A 10 -20.10 17.75 3.59
C LYS A 10 -19.90 17.61 2.09
N SER A 11 -20.63 16.69 1.47
CA SER A 11 -20.62 16.57 0.01
C SER A 11 -21.44 17.70 -0.63
N LEU A 12 -21.13 18.04 -1.88
CA LEU A 12 -21.94 19.01 -2.64
C LEU A 12 -23.41 18.57 -2.77
N ASN A 13 -23.66 17.26 -2.78
CA ASN A 13 -25.01 16.70 -2.83
C ASN A 13 -25.79 16.90 -1.52
N ASP A 14 -25.11 16.95 -0.38
CA ASP A 14 -25.73 17.25 0.92
C ASP A 14 -26.13 18.73 1.03
N ILE A 15 -25.40 19.60 0.31
CA ILE A 15 -25.67 21.05 0.29
C ILE A 15 -26.75 21.37 -0.76
N PHE A 16 -26.79 20.63 -1.89
CA PHE A 16 -27.67 20.91 -3.02
C PHE A 16 -28.36 19.65 -3.55
N SER A 17 -29.19 19.01 -2.73
CA SER A 17 -29.88 17.75 -3.06
C SER A 17 -30.81 17.83 -4.28
N SER A 18 -31.30 19.02 -4.64
CA SER A 18 -32.22 19.25 -5.76
C SER A 18 -31.55 19.64 -7.07
N PHE A 19 -30.25 20.00 -7.06
CA PHE A 19 -29.54 20.46 -8.25
C PHE A 19 -28.73 19.32 -8.85
N LYS A 20 -28.97 19.03 -10.14
CA LYS A 20 -28.20 18.04 -10.89
C LYS A 20 -27.43 18.74 -11.99
N PHE A 21 -26.13 18.45 -12.06
CA PHE A 21 -25.33 18.85 -13.20
C PHE A 21 -25.70 18.00 -14.42
N ASP A 22 -25.80 18.63 -15.59
CA ASP A 22 -26.12 17.94 -16.85
C ASP A 22 -25.01 16.96 -17.28
N LYS A 23 -23.77 17.17 -16.82
CA LYS A 23 -22.60 16.35 -17.09
C LYS A 23 -22.05 15.79 -15.78
N ASN A 24 -21.50 14.58 -15.86
CA ASN A 24 -21.02 13.85 -14.68
C ASN A 24 -19.56 14.14 -14.32
N TYR A 25 -18.83 14.88 -15.16
CA TYR A 25 -17.41 15.14 -14.98
C TYR A 25 -17.18 16.58 -14.51
N VAL A 26 -16.42 16.72 -13.44
CA VAL A 26 -15.97 18.03 -12.92
C VAL A 26 -15.24 18.82 -13.98
N ASP A 27 -14.41 18.15 -14.78
CA ASP A 27 -13.63 18.75 -15.87
C ASP A 27 -14.48 19.53 -16.88
N SER A 28 -15.73 19.10 -17.08
CA SER A 28 -16.67 19.79 -17.98
C SER A 28 -17.13 21.16 -17.47
N TYR A 29 -16.87 21.46 -16.21
CA TYR A 29 -17.23 22.69 -15.52
C TYR A 29 -16.01 23.43 -14.99
N THR A 30 -14.79 23.04 -15.38
CA THR A 30 -13.55 23.69 -14.98
C THR A 30 -12.78 24.21 -16.19
N THR A 31 -12.05 25.29 -15.97
CA THR A 31 -11.15 25.95 -16.93
C THR A 31 -9.82 26.22 -16.25
N SER A 32 -8.80 26.59 -17.03
CA SER A 32 -7.46 26.93 -16.52
C SER A 32 -7.44 28.07 -15.50
N PHE A 33 -8.53 28.82 -15.36
CA PHE A 33 -8.64 29.96 -14.45
C PHE A 33 -9.77 29.81 -13.41
N GLY A 34 -10.54 28.71 -13.41
CA GLY A 34 -11.69 28.62 -12.51
C GLY A 34 -12.84 27.71 -12.96
N TRP A 35 -13.95 27.81 -12.23
CA TRP A 35 -15.20 27.10 -12.54
C TRP A 35 -15.98 27.81 -13.67
N ALA A 36 -16.33 27.07 -14.73
CA ALA A 36 -17.21 27.51 -15.81
C ALA A 36 -18.61 26.90 -15.65
N LEU A 37 -19.39 27.47 -14.72
CA LEU A 37 -20.71 26.95 -14.37
C LEU A 37 -21.83 27.49 -15.29
N PRO A 38 -22.76 26.64 -15.74
CA PRO A 38 -23.92 27.06 -16.53
C PRO A 38 -24.75 28.14 -15.83
N THR A 39 -25.48 28.94 -16.60
CA THR A 39 -26.40 29.97 -16.08
C THR A 39 -27.58 29.39 -15.29
N SER A 40 -27.87 28.09 -15.44
CA SER A 40 -28.85 27.34 -14.65
C SER A 40 -28.39 27.05 -13.22
N THR A 41 -27.13 27.34 -12.88
CA THR A 41 -26.55 27.03 -11.58
C THR A 41 -27.03 28.03 -10.51
N PRO A 42 -27.54 27.57 -9.35
CA PRO A 42 -27.94 28.43 -8.25
C PRO A 42 -26.82 29.38 -7.79
N ASN A 43 -27.17 30.63 -7.48
CA ASN A 43 -26.20 31.64 -7.03
C ASN A 43 -25.43 31.20 -5.77
N ALA A 44 -26.11 30.53 -4.83
CA ALA A 44 -25.47 29.97 -3.63
C ALA A 44 -24.35 28.96 -3.96
N LEU A 45 -24.53 28.16 -5.01
CA LEU A 45 -23.53 27.19 -5.47
C LEU A 45 -22.37 27.90 -6.17
N ARG A 46 -22.69 28.93 -6.98
CA ARG A 46 -21.68 29.77 -7.63
C ARG A 46 -20.77 30.48 -6.64
N GLU A 47 -21.31 31.02 -5.55
CA GLU A 47 -20.51 31.68 -4.50
C GLU A 47 -19.58 30.70 -3.78
N ILE A 48 -20.06 29.49 -3.45
CA ILE A 48 -19.24 28.45 -2.82
C ILE A 48 -18.11 27.99 -3.74
N LEU A 49 -18.43 27.68 -5.00
CA LEU A 49 -17.43 27.22 -5.96
C LEU A 49 -16.46 28.34 -6.39
N ALA A 50 -16.91 29.59 -6.47
CA ALA A 50 -16.03 30.73 -6.71
C ALA A 50 -15.02 30.95 -5.56
N GLY A 51 -15.36 30.54 -4.34
CA GLY A 51 -14.43 30.51 -3.21
C GLY A 51 -13.38 29.38 -3.28
N MET A 52 -13.61 28.37 -4.12
CA MET A 52 -12.66 27.26 -4.35
C MET A 52 -11.69 27.64 -5.46
N ASN A 53 -10.60 28.32 -5.09
CA ASN A 53 -9.53 28.61 -6.04
C ASN A 53 -8.79 27.33 -6.44
N PHE A 54 -8.66 27.08 -7.75
CA PHE A 54 -7.71 26.11 -8.28
C PHE A 54 -6.30 26.71 -8.19
N SER A 55 -5.76 26.78 -6.99
CA SER A 55 -4.32 26.92 -6.87
C SER A 55 -3.74 25.56 -7.27
N GLU A 56 -2.91 25.52 -8.31
CA GLU A 56 -1.93 24.45 -8.45
C GLU A 56 -1.02 24.52 -7.23
N GLN A 57 -1.44 23.90 -6.14
CA GLN A 57 -0.52 23.56 -5.08
C GLN A 57 0.37 22.45 -5.65
N PRO A 58 1.70 22.52 -5.45
CA PRO A 58 2.56 21.39 -5.81
C PRO A 58 1.94 20.17 -5.15
N ALA A 59 1.60 19.17 -5.97
CA ALA A 59 0.89 17.96 -5.57
C ALA A 59 1.36 17.57 -4.17
N THR A 60 0.44 17.49 -3.19
CA THR A 60 0.77 17.29 -1.77
C THR A 60 1.79 16.17 -1.67
N ALA A 61 3.05 16.55 -1.53
CA ALA A 61 4.11 15.58 -1.49
C ALA A 61 3.91 14.80 -0.20
N LEU A 62 3.92 13.47 -0.30
CA LEU A 62 3.69 12.55 0.82
C LEU A 62 4.54 12.92 2.05
N ASP A 63 5.70 13.54 1.82
CA ASP A 63 6.68 14.00 2.79
C ASP A 63 7.00 15.51 2.72
N GLY A 64 6.28 16.29 1.89
CA GLY A 64 6.60 17.69 1.63
C GLY A 64 7.79 17.94 0.68
N SER A 65 8.33 16.90 0.02
CA SER A 65 9.40 17.06 -0.97
C SER A 65 8.90 17.68 -2.29
N ASN A 66 9.67 18.60 -2.86
CA ASN A 66 9.30 19.26 -4.13
C ASN A 66 9.35 18.32 -5.36
N LEU A 67 9.92 17.12 -5.20
CA LEU A 67 10.09 16.09 -6.23
C LEU A 67 9.97 14.69 -5.60
N PRO A 68 8.75 14.22 -5.29
CA PRO A 68 8.57 12.89 -4.73
C PRO A 68 8.99 11.84 -5.76
N THR A 69 10.00 11.05 -5.42
CA THR A 69 10.40 9.86 -6.18
C THR A 69 9.73 8.61 -5.59
N PHE A 70 9.73 7.51 -6.33
CA PHE A 70 9.28 6.23 -5.78
C PHE A 70 10.09 5.84 -4.52
N SER A 71 11.38 6.20 -4.47
CA SER A 71 12.24 5.95 -3.31
C SER A 71 11.76 6.68 -2.06
N THR A 72 11.45 7.98 -2.16
CA THR A 72 10.93 8.77 -1.04
C THR A 72 9.59 8.22 -0.53
N PHE A 73 8.71 7.79 -1.44
CA PHE A 73 7.48 7.09 -1.07
C PHE A 73 7.78 5.79 -0.31
N TYR A 74 8.64 4.94 -0.85
CA TYR A 74 8.96 3.62 -0.28
C TYR A 74 9.51 3.76 1.15
N HIS A 75 10.49 4.64 1.34
CA HIS A 75 11.08 4.86 2.66
C HIS A 75 10.09 5.48 3.65
N SER A 76 9.26 6.44 3.22
CA SER A 76 8.24 7.04 4.09
C SER A 76 7.16 6.03 4.48
N TYR A 77 6.68 5.22 3.52
CA TYR A 77 5.63 4.23 3.73
C TYR A 77 6.08 3.15 4.71
N PHE A 78 7.29 2.62 4.55
CA PHE A 78 7.83 1.56 5.40
C PHE A 78 8.58 2.04 6.65
N LYS A 79 8.64 3.36 6.90
CA LYS A 79 9.37 3.96 8.05
C LYS A 79 8.96 3.41 9.42
N HIS A 80 7.72 2.94 9.54
CA HIS A 80 7.16 2.42 10.79
C HIS A 80 7.52 0.95 11.04
N LEU A 81 8.15 0.26 10.08
CA LEU A 81 8.58 -1.12 10.24
C LEU A 81 10.02 -1.16 10.75
N ASP A 82 10.27 -2.01 11.74
CA ASP A 82 11.61 -2.24 12.25
C ASP A 82 12.45 -3.05 11.27
N GLU A 83 13.72 -2.66 11.13
CA GLU A 83 14.68 -3.40 10.32
C GLU A 83 15.16 -4.64 11.09
N VAL A 84 14.99 -5.81 10.47
CA VAL A 84 15.31 -7.10 11.09
C VAL A 84 16.78 -7.45 10.89
N TYR A 85 17.52 -7.74 11.96
CA TYR A 85 18.98 -7.98 11.92
C TYR A 85 19.45 -9.05 10.90
N TRP A 86 18.59 -10.00 10.52
CA TRP A 86 18.92 -11.05 9.57
C TRP A 86 18.80 -10.62 8.09
N HIS A 87 18.22 -9.45 7.80
CA HIS A 87 17.99 -8.96 6.44
C HIS A 87 19.26 -8.88 5.56
N PRO A 88 20.46 -8.49 6.06
CA PRO A 88 21.64 -8.34 5.21
C PRO A 88 22.18 -9.69 4.74
N PHE A 89 21.94 -10.77 5.50
CA PHE A 89 22.42 -12.10 5.15
C PHE A 89 21.59 -12.70 4.01
N LEU A 90 20.28 -12.44 3.99
CA LEU A 90 19.38 -12.96 2.96
C LEU A 90 19.35 -12.11 1.69
N TRP A 91 19.34 -10.78 1.82
CA TRP A 91 19.06 -9.84 0.75
C TRP A 91 20.29 -8.99 0.35
N HIS A 92 21.48 -9.61 0.32
CA HIS A 92 22.74 -8.95 -0.05
C HIS A 92 22.86 -8.73 -1.57
N LYS A 93 23.65 -7.75 -2.04
CA LYS A 93 23.75 -7.33 -3.47
C LYS A 93 23.90 -8.44 -4.54
N ARG A 94 24.37 -9.65 -4.18
CA ARG A 94 24.56 -10.80 -5.08
C ARG A 94 23.79 -12.05 -4.65
N PHE A 95 22.72 -11.87 -3.89
CA PHE A 95 21.90 -12.99 -3.44
C PHE A 95 21.22 -13.69 -4.62
N SER A 96 21.07 -15.00 -4.52
CA SER A 96 20.23 -15.77 -5.45
C SER A 96 18.83 -15.88 -4.86
N LEU A 97 17.84 -15.31 -5.55
CA LEU A 97 16.45 -15.31 -5.09
C LEU A 97 15.93 -16.72 -4.78
N ARG A 98 16.35 -17.72 -5.55
CA ARG A 98 16.01 -19.11 -5.29
C ARG A 98 16.44 -19.53 -3.88
N TYR A 99 17.68 -19.28 -3.49
CA TYR A 99 18.20 -19.73 -2.20
C TYR A 99 17.73 -18.82 -1.05
N SER A 100 17.74 -17.50 -1.25
CA SER A 100 17.32 -16.54 -0.22
C SER A 100 15.85 -16.67 0.14
N SER A 101 14.97 -16.99 -0.80
CA SER A 101 13.55 -17.20 -0.51
C SER A 101 13.32 -18.43 0.39
N TYR A 102 13.99 -19.56 0.13
CA TYR A 102 13.92 -20.73 1.02
C TYR A 102 14.57 -20.47 2.38
N ALA A 103 15.71 -19.78 2.42
CA ALA A 103 16.37 -19.41 3.67
C ALA A 103 15.50 -18.47 4.52
N TRP A 104 14.82 -17.50 3.89
CA TRP A 104 13.84 -16.64 4.55
C TRP A 104 12.65 -17.45 5.11
N LEU A 105 12.10 -18.37 4.30
CA LEU A 105 11.03 -19.25 4.76
C LEU A 105 11.47 -20.14 5.92
N ALA A 106 12.70 -20.65 5.91
CA ALA A 106 13.27 -21.42 7.01
C ALA A 106 13.40 -20.57 8.29
N LEU A 107 13.95 -19.35 8.18
CA LEU A 107 14.13 -18.43 9.31
C LEU A 107 12.80 -18.01 9.96
N VAL A 108 11.75 -17.80 9.17
CA VAL A 108 10.42 -17.40 9.68
C VAL A 108 9.58 -18.62 10.11
N GLY A 109 10.09 -19.86 9.99
CA GLY A 109 9.33 -21.08 10.31
C GLY A 109 8.13 -21.30 9.35
N LYS A 110 8.28 -20.87 8.10
CA LYS A 110 7.26 -20.99 7.05
C LYS A 110 7.63 -21.97 5.95
N LEU A 111 8.79 -22.63 6.06
CA LEU A 111 9.14 -23.73 5.18
C LEU A 111 8.17 -24.91 5.42
N LYS A 112 7.71 -25.55 4.33
CA LYS A 112 6.74 -26.65 4.37
C LYS A 112 7.43 -27.98 4.68
N THR A 113 7.98 -28.09 5.88
CA THR A 113 8.55 -29.32 6.40
C THR A 113 7.46 -30.22 6.98
N ALA A 114 7.67 -31.54 7.02
CA ALA A 114 6.67 -32.48 7.52
C ALA A 114 6.21 -32.16 8.96
N ASP A 115 7.11 -31.69 9.83
CA ASP A 115 6.76 -31.22 11.17
C ASP A 115 5.73 -30.06 11.15
N HIS A 116 5.96 -29.05 10.32
CA HIS A 116 5.09 -27.87 10.17
C HIS A 116 3.75 -28.21 9.52
N LEU A 117 3.73 -29.19 8.62
CA LEU A 117 2.48 -29.70 8.04
C LEU A 117 1.65 -30.45 9.09
N ARG A 118 2.28 -31.31 9.91
CA ARG A 118 1.60 -32.02 11.00
C ARG A 118 1.07 -31.09 12.08
N LEU A 119 1.82 -30.03 12.43
CA LEU A 119 1.34 -28.98 13.34
C LEU A 119 0.06 -28.29 12.85
N ARG A 120 -0.19 -28.28 11.53
CA ARG A 120 -1.40 -27.74 10.92
C ARG A 120 -2.51 -28.77 10.72
N GLY A 121 -2.35 -29.99 11.25
CA GLY A 121 -3.32 -31.08 11.13
C GLY A 121 -3.31 -31.78 9.77
N ILE A 122 -2.28 -31.56 8.94
CA ILE A 122 -2.12 -32.30 7.68
C ILE A 122 -1.36 -33.59 7.99
N ASP A 123 -2.00 -34.73 7.76
CA ASP A 123 -1.37 -36.03 7.98
C ASP A 123 -0.37 -36.34 6.85
N VAL A 124 0.91 -36.30 7.20
CA VAL A 124 2.03 -36.58 6.31
C VAL A 124 3.03 -37.48 7.03
N LEU A 125 3.75 -38.31 6.26
CA LEU A 125 4.86 -39.09 6.78
C LEU A 125 5.90 -38.13 7.37
N ALA A 126 6.24 -38.32 8.64
CA ALA A 126 7.17 -37.42 9.33
C ALA A 126 8.64 -37.70 9.03
N GLY A 127 8.95 -38.82 8.39
CA GLY A 127 10.33 -39.21 8.08
C GLY A 127 11.02 -38.21 7.16
N CYS A 128 12.29 -37.93 7.41
CA CYS A 128 13.10 -37.12 6.51
C CYS A 128 13.36 -37.86 5.20
N SER A 129 12.92 -37.28 4.08
CA SER A 129 13.10 -37.88 2.75
C SER A 129 14.55 -37.87 2.23
N PHE A 130 15.46 -37.19 2.92
CA PHE A 130 16.86 -37.04 2.50
C PHE A 130 17.81 -38.07 3.11
N CYS A 131 17.54 -38.48 4.35
CA CYS A 131 18.41 -39.37 5.11
C CYS A 131 17.69 -40.60 5.66
N ASP A 132 16.40 -40.77 5.33
CA ASP A 132 15.50 -41.84 5.79
C ASP A 132 15.55 -42.08 7.32
N SER A 133 15.98 -41.08 8.07
CA SER A 133 16.19 -41.14 9.51
C SER A 133 15.75 -39.83 10.16
N GLY A 134 15.15 -39.91 11.35
CA GLY A 134 14.64 -38.73 12.04
C GLY A 134 13.39 -38.10 11.41
N ILE A 135 12.99 -36.95 11.95
CA ILE A 135 11.81 -36.19 11.53
C ILE A 135 12.23 -35.06 10.59
N GLU A 136 11.50 -34.87 9.49
CA GLU A 136 11.72 -33.74 8.59
C GLU A 136 11.31 -32.42 9.28
N CYS A 137 12.30 -31.67 9.74
CA CYS A 137 12.13 -30.34 10.33
C CYS A 137 13.25 -29.39 9.88
N ASN A 138 13.03 -28.07 10.04
CA ASN A 138 14.03 -27.06 9.62
C ASN A 138 15.40 -27.29 10.28
N SER A 139 15.45 -27.65 11.57
CA SER A 139 16.71 -27.92 12.25
C SER A 139 17.43 -29.12 11.63
N HIS A 140 16.69 -30.18 11.34
CA HIS A 140 17.23 -31.40 10.77
C HIS A 140 17.73 -31.21 9.32
N LEU A 141 16.99 -30.46 8.50
CA LEU A 141 17.35 -30.23 7.10
C LEU A 141 18.56 -29.31 6.89
N PHE A 142 18.80 -28.36 7.81
CA PHE A 142 19.83 -27.32 7.61
C PHE A 142 20.96 -27.31 8.64
N PHE A 143 20.77 -27.93 9.81
CA PHE A 143 21.70 -27.77 10.95
C PHE A 143 22.12 -29.08 11.62
N CYS A 144 21.47 -30.22 11.33
CA CYS A 144 21.99 -31.53 11.72
C CYS A 144 22.90 -32.06 10.61
N MET A 145 24.19 -32.24 10.94
CA MET A 145 25.08 -33.19 10.28
C MET A 145 25.10 -34.49 11.07
#